data_AF-A0A5C4J2E7-F1
#
_entry.id   AF-A0A5C4J2E7-F1
#
_cell.length_a   1.000
_cell.length_b   1.000
_cell.length_c   1.000
_cell.angle_alpha   90.00
_cell.angle_beta   90.00
_cell.angle_gamma   90.00
#
_symmetry.space_group_name_H-M   'P 1'
#
loop_
_entity.id
_entity.type
_entity.pdbx_description
1 polymer ?
#
loop_
_entity_poly.entity_id
_entity_poly.type
_entity_poly.pdbx_seq_one_letter_code
_entity_poly.pdbx_strand_id
1 'polypeptide(L)'
;MTLLQGLDDVDWTALQHAYGPAGDVPGLLRGIAEGPDPGDDLDDLDVKIFHQGGFVCSAATKAVLPWAFWKVTGDLGPLIAAVEGCLEDGDAAAVLDHLADLGPLAAVHAARLRALLDVRDDWTRVMAAHAYQRITGDTGAAAATLSREVHELALGRYLPVRWAAMRYLAELGPGTPGVQGAARSLLDSDRRHHWDSGWRAFTEDRELRGLASRLLADPEDPATNHAE
;
A
#
# COMPACT_ATOMS: atom_id res chain seq x y z
N MET A 1 3.84 -15.33 -20.44
CA MET A 1 4.61 -14.09 -20.61
C MET A 1 5.74 -14.15 -19.59
N THR A 2 6.98 -14.09 -20.05
CA THR A 2 8.16 -14.21 -19.18
C THR A 2 8.28 -12.98 -18.29
N LEU A 3 8.57 -13.21 -17.01
CA LEU A 3 8.41 -12.26 -15.91
C LEU A 3 9.29 -11.00 -16.03
N LEU A 4 10.36 -11.07 -16.83
CA LEU A 4 11.34 -10.00 -17.04
C LEU A 4 11.31 -9.44 -18.48
N GLN A 5 10.20 -9.60 -19.20
CA GLN A 5 10.07 -9.08 -20.56
C GLN A 5 10.19 -7.55 -20.57
N GLY A 6 11.09 -7.03 -21.42
CA GLY A 6 11.37 -5.59 -21.54
C GLY A 6 12.48 -5.06 -20.63
N LEU A 7 13.10 -5.93 -19.82
CA LEU A 7 14.22 -5.53 -18.96
C LEU A 7 15.42 -5.00 -19.77
N ASP A 8 15.68 -5.58 -20.94
CA ASP A 8 16.76 -5.17 -21.84
C ASP A 8 16.45 -3.87 -22.63
N ASP A 9 15.21 -3.40 -22.61
CA ASP A 9 14.79 -2.19 -23.33
C ASP A 9 15.15 -0.90 -22.56
N VAL A 10 15.56 -1.03 -21.29
CA VAL A 10 15.96 0.08 -20.42
C VAL A 10 17.47 0.29 -20.50
N ASP A 11 17.91 1.54 -20.66
CA ASP A 11 19.33 1.89 -20.56
C ASP A 11 19.77 1.95 -19.08
N TRP A 12 20.05 0.78 -18.52
CA TRP A 12 20.50 0.62 -17.13
C TRP A 12 21.83 1.31 -16.83
N THR A 13 22.69 1.45 -17.84
CA THR A 13 23.98 2.13 -17.71
C THR A 13 23.84 3.65 -17.57
N ALA A 14 22.73 4.23 -18.03
CA ALA A 14 22.39 5.63 -17.80
C ALA A 14 21.76 5.89 -16.41
N LEU A 15 21.34 4.84 -15.70
CA LEU A 15 20.84 4.90 -14.33
C LEU A 15 21.98 4.71 -13.32
N GLN A 16 21.78 5.15 -12.08
CA GLN A 16 22.76 5.00 -11.00
C GLN A 16 22.16 4.30 -9.78
N HIS A 17 23.00 3.50 -9.13
CA HIS A 17 22.79 3.00 -7.78
C HIS A 17 23.97 3.48 -6.89
N ALA A 18 24.04 3.04 -5.62
CA ALA A 18 24.96 3.57 -4.61
C ALA A 18 26.47 3.46 -4.94
N TYR A 19 26.87 2.64 -5.92
CA TYR A 19 28.27 2.43 -6.32
C TYR A 19 28.54 2.76 -7.79
N GLY A 20 27.62 3.44 -8.49
CA GLY A 20 27.83 3.88 -9.87
C GLY A 20 26.73 3.44 -10.84
N PRO A 21 27.06 3.29 -12.14
CA PRO A 21 26.10 2.92 -13.18
C PRO A 21 25.42 1.57 -12.90
N ALA A 22 24.10 1.50 -13.09
CA ALA A 22 23.28 0.35 -12.71
C ALA A 22 23.21 -0.78 -13.76
N GLY A 23 24.24 -0.93 -14.59
CA GLY A 23 24.26 -1.91 -15.69
C GLY A 23 24.27 -3.38 -15.23
N ASP A 24 24.54 -3.64 -13.96
CA ASP A 24 24.55 -4.97 -13.35
C ASP A 24 23.19 -5.41 -12.78
N VAL A 25 22.26 -4.47 -12.55
CA VAL A 25 20.92 -4.74 -12.01
C VAL A 25 20.13 -5.78 -12.82
N PRO A 26 20.15 -5.78 -14.17
CA PRO A 26 19.44 -6.80 -14.94
C PRO A 26 19.99 -8.21 -14.76
N GLY A 27 21.29 -8.34 -14.44
CA GLY A 27 21.91 -9.63 -14.14
C GLY A 27 21.39 -10.18 -12.82
N LEU A 28 21.38 -9.32 -11.79
CA LEU A 28 20.90 -9.66 -10.45
C LEU A 28 19.41 -10.02 -10.47
N LEU A 29 18.57 -9.27 -11.19
CA LEU A 29 17.14 -9.59 -11.32
C LEU A 29 16.87 -10.94 -12.00
N ARG A 30 17.71 -11.34 -12.97
CA ARG A 30 17.63 -12.67 -13.59
C ARG A 30 18.15 -13.76 -12.67
N GLY A 31 19.22 -13.47 -11.93
CA GLY A 31 19.76 -14.35 -10.89
C GLY A 31 18.73 -14.63 -9.79
N ILE A 32 18.01 -13.60 -9.34
CA ILE A 32 16.87 -13.72 -8.43
C ILE A 32 15.76 -14.60 -9.03
N ALA A 33 15.42 -14.41 -10.31
CA ALA A 33 14.29 -15.11 -10.92
C ALA A 33 14.59 -16.58 -11.28
N GLU A 34 15.81 -16.88 -11.73
CA GLU A 34 16.15 -18.15 -12.39
C GLU A 34 17.52 -18.72 -11.97
N GLY A 35 18.27 -18.00 -11.13
CA GLY A 35 19.64 -18.33 -10.75
C GLY A 35 19.75 -19.44 -9.70
N PRO A 36 20.97 -19.98 -9.53
CA PRO A 36 21.23 -21.06 -8.58
C PRO A 36 21.25 -20.59 -7.12
N ASP A 37 21.47 -19.30 -6.88
CA ASP A 37 21.49 -18.69 -5.54
C ASP A 37 20.77 -17.33 -5.54
N PRO A 38 19.43 -17.36 -5.61
CA PRO A 38 18.63 -16.15 -5.79
C PRO A 38 18.62 -15.26 -4.52
N GLY A 39 19.05 -15.79 -3.37
CA GLY A 39 19.23 -15.03 -2.13
C GLY A 39 20.47 -14.13 -2.15
N ASP A 40 21.62 -14.67 -2.58
CA ASP A 40 22.85 -13.88 -2.72
C ASP A 40 22.68 -12.74 -3.75
N ASP A 41 22.00 -13.02 -4.88
CA ASP A 41 21.71 -12.00 -5.90
C ASP A 41 20.76 -10.89 -5.36
N LEU A 42 19.87 -11.24 -4.43
CA LEU A 42 19.00 -10.28 -3.74
C LEU A 42 19.79 -9.39 -2.78
N ASP A 43 20.69 -9.98 -1.98
CA ASP A 43 21.55 -9.26 -1.04
C ASP A 43 22.49 -8.30 -1.79
N ASP A 44 23.06 -8.73 -2.91
CA ASP A 44 23.91 -7.89 -3.75
C ASP A 44 23.12 -6.73 -4.37
N LEU A 45 21.89 -6.98 -4.83
CA LEU A 45 21.00 -5.94 -5.33
C LEU A 45 20.62 -4.94 -4.24
N ASP A 46 20.34 -5.42 -3.02
CA ASP A 46 20.02 -4.61 -1.85
C ASP A 46 21.19 -3.66 -1.53
N VAL A 47 22.40 -4.18 -1.36
CA VAL A 47 23.60 -3.35 -1.10
C VAL A 47 23.84 -2.33 -2.22
N LYS A 48 23.61 -2.69 -3.48
CA LYS A 48 23.83 -1.79 -4.61
C LYS A 48 22.83 -0.65 -4.66
N ILE A 49 21.56 -0.91 -4.37
CA ILE A 49 20.52 0.12 -4.29
C ILE A 49 20.68 0.91 -2.96
N PHE A 50 21.28 0.33 -1.92
CA PHE A 50 21.41 0.91 -0.58
C PHE A 50 22.84 0.94 -0.03
N HIS A 51 23.39 2.14 0.12
CA HIS A 51 24.50 2.39 1.06
C HIS A 51 24.17 3.58 1.96
N GLN A 52 24.70 3.57 3.18
CA GLN A 52 24.59 4.70 4.12
C GLN A 52 25.07 5.99 3.43
N GLY A 53 24.15 6.91 3.11
CA GLY A 53 24.51 8.27 2.67
C GLY A 53 23.66 9.02 1.65
N GLY A 54 22.53 8.55 1.10
CA GLY A 54 21.90 9.31 0.01
C GLY A 54 20.45 9.04 -0.44
N PHE A 55 19.56 8.65 0.48
CA PHE A 55 18.06 8.68 0.42
C PHE A 55 17.29 8.05 -0.76
N VAL A 56 16.62 6.92 -0.47
CA VAL A 56 15.25 6.54 -0.89
C VAL A 56 14.54 6.00 0.36
N CYS A 57 13.21 6.20 0.48
CA CYS A 57 12.42 5.97 1.69
C CYS A 57 12.77 4.65 2.41
N SER A 58 13.24 4.72 3.67
CA SER A 58 13.80 3.58 4.44
C SER A 58 12.84 2.41 4.67
N ALA A 59 11.55 2.66 4.50
CA ALA A 59 10.48 1.68 4.56
C ALA A 59 10.36 0.82 3.28
N ALA A 60 10.74 1.39 2.13
CA ALA A 60 10.51 0.81 0.82
C ALA A 60 11.68 -0.07 0.34
N THR A 61 12.55 -0.53 1.24
CA THR A 61 13.83 -1.15 0.85
C THR A 61 14.05 -2.46 1.58
N LYS A 62 14.09 -2.44 2.92
CA LYS A 62 14.26 -3.65 3.75
C LYS A 62 13.23 -4.74 3.45
N ALA A 63 11.96 -4.39 3.23
CA ALA A 63 10.89 -5.35 2.99
C ALA A 63 10.47 -5.46 1.53
N VAL A 64 10.77 -4.45 0.69
CA VAL A 64 10.30 -4.41 -0.70
C VAL A 64 11.05 -5.41 -1.57
N LEU A 65 12.37 -5.53 -1.42
CA LEU A 65 13.14 -6.51 -2.16
C LEU A 65 12.73 -7.94 -1.77
N PRO A 66 12.67 -8.31 -0.49
CA PRO A 66 12.11 -9.60 -0.06
C PRO A 66 10.66 -9.85 -0.49
N TRP A 67 9.81 -8.81 -0.55
CA TRP A 67 8.45 -8.94 -1.05
C TRP A 67 8.42 -9.17 -2.55
N ALA A 68 9.17 -8.41 -3.33
CA ALA A 68 9.27 -8.61 -4.76
C ALA A 68 9.79 -10.01 -5.06
N PHE A 69 10.81 -10.45 -4.34
CA PHE A 69 11.32 -11.82 -4.37
C PHE A 69 10.19 -12.83 -4.16
N TRP A 70 9.44 -12.72 -3.07
CA TRP A 70 8.28 -13.58 -2.82
C TRP A 70 7.24 -13.55 -3.95
N LYS A 71 6.90 -12.37 -4.48
CA LYS A 71 5.94 -12.24 -5.59
C LYS A 71 6.41 -12.95 -6.86
N VAL A 72 7.72 -13.08 -7.07
CA VAL A 72 8.33 -13.73 -8.23
C VAL A 72 8.53 -15.23 -8.01
N THR A 73 9.13 -15.61 -6.88
CA THR A 73 9.63 -16.97 -6.63
C THR A 73 8.63 -17.82 -5.84
N GLY A 74 7.71 -17.18 -5.10
CA GLY A 74 6.84 -17.82 -4.13
C GLY A 74 7.49 -18.11 -2.79
N ASP A 75 8.78 -17.84 -2.61
CA ASP A 75 9.48 -18.03 -1.35
C ASP A 75 9.28 -16.84 -0.40
N LEU A 76 8.68 -17.13 0.75
CA LEU A 76 8.30 -16.18 1.80
C LEU A 76 9.41 -15.94 2.82
N GLY A 77 10.45 -16.77 2.86
CA GLY A 77 11.47 -16.78 3.91
C GLY A 77 12.13 -15.41 4.12
N PRO A 78 12.71 -14.80 3.06
CA PRO A 78 13.33 -13.48 3.17
C PRO A 78 12.35 -12.40 3.65
N LEU A 79 11.09 -12.44 3.19
CA LEU A 79 10.08 -11.45 3.57
C LEU A 79 9.71 -11.56 5.05
N ILE A 80 9.54 -12.78 5.56
CA ILE A 80 9.26 -13.00 6.98
C ILE A 80 10.40 -12.45 7.84
N ALA A 81 11.65 -12.73 7.47
CA ALA A 81 12.82 -12.23 8.20
C ALA A 81 12.89 -10.69 8.21
N ALA A 82 12.63 -10.05 7.06
CA ALA A 82 12.60 -8.60 6.95
C ALA A 82 11.46 -7.97 7.77
N VAL A 83 10.27 -8.57 7.75
CA VAL A 83 9.12 -8.13 8.55
C VAL A 83 9.45 -8.19 10.03
N GLU A 84 9.96 -9.32 10.52
CA GLU A 84 10.33 -9.47 11.94
C GLU A 84 11.41 -8.46 12.33
N GLY A 85 12.46 -8.28 11.52
CA GLY A 85 13.50 -7.28 11.79
C GLY A 85 12.96 -5.85 11.88
N CYS A 86 12.09 -5.43 10.97
CA CYS A 86 11.46 -4.11 11.03
C CYS A 86 10.57 -3.95 12.28
N LEU A 87 9.85 -5.01 12.67
CA LEU A 87 9.03 -4.99 13.87
C LEU A 87 9.90 -4.94 15.13
N GLU A 88 11.00 -5.68 15.21
CA GLU A 88 11.94 -5.61 16.34
C GLU A 88 12.58 -4.22 16.48
N ASP A 89 12.94 -3.59 15.36
CA ASP A 89 13.48 -2.22 15.29
C ASP A 89 12.45 -1.13 15.64
N GLY A 90 11.17 -1.48 15.76
CA GLY A 90 10.08 -0.53 16.03
C GLY A 90 9.57 0.21 14.80
N ASP A 91 10.06 -0.12 13.60
CA ASP A 91 9.66 0.48 12.32
C ASP A 91 8.50 -0.31 11.68
N ALA A 92 7.40 -0.44 12.42
CA ALA A 92 6.23 -1.17 11.93
C ALA A 92 5.61 -0.52 10.68
N ALA A 93 5.73 0.80 10.54
CA ALA A 93 5.21 1.54 9.41
C ALA A 93 5.79 1.06 8.08
N ALA A 94 7.06 0.61 8.07
CA ALA A 94 7.73 0.10 6.88
C ALA A 94 7.09 -1.14 6.26
N VAL A 95 6.40 -1.94 7.06
CA VAL A 95 5.98 -3.29 6.68
C VAL A 95 4.47 -3.48 6.61
N LEU A 96 3.66 -2.43 6.83
CA LEU A 96 2.20 -2.54 6.87
C LEU A 96 1.60 -3.03 5.55
N ASP A 97 2.06 -2.52 4.41
CA ASP A 97 1.62 -2.98 3.08
C ASP A 97 1.97 -4.44 2.83
N HIS A 98 3.16 -4.84 3.25
CA HIS A 98 3.69 -6.19 3.10
C HIS A 98 2.91 -7.18 3.96
N LEU A 99 2.57 -6.80 5.20
CA LEU A 99 1.69 -7.55 6.08
C LEU A 99 0.27 -7.69 5.51
N ALA A 100 -0.26 -6.63 4.88
CA ALA A 100 -1.55 -6.65 4.22
C ALA A 100 -1.59 -7.64 3.04
N ASP A 101 -0.51 -7.69 2.26
CA ASP A 101 -0.34 -8.62 1.14
C ASP A 101 -0.17 -10.08 1.59
N LEU A 102 0.55 -10.31 2.70
CA LEU A 102 0.64 -11.63 3.34
C LEU A 102 -0.72 -12.14 3.82
N GLY A 103 -1.61 -11.24 4.22
CA GLY A 103 -2.95 -11.58 4.68
C GLY A 103 -2.92 -12.53 5.87
N PRO A 104 -3.72 -13.61 5.90
CA PRO A 104 -3.80 -14.52 7.05
C PRO A 104 -2.47 -15.16 7.47
N LEU A 105 -1.46 -15.23 6.58
CA LEU A 105 -0.13 -15.74 6.92
C LEU A 105 0.58 -14.86 7.99
N ALA A 106 0.21 -13.58 8.06
CA ALA A 106 0.73 -12.63 9.03
C ALA A 106 -0.16 -12.46 10.27
N ALA A 107 -1.12 -13.36 10.51
CA ALA A 107 -2.06 -13.26 11.62
C ALA A 107 -1.39 -13.21 13.01
N VAL A 108 -0.16 -13.74 13.15
CA VAL A 108 0.63 -13.66 14.39
C VAL A 108 0.88 -12.20 14.84
N HIS A 109 0.89 -11.25 13.89
CA HIS A 109 1.12 -9.82 14.18
C HIS A 109 -0.17 -9.05 14.51
N ALA A 110 -1.34 -9.71 14.58
CA ALA A 110 -2.63 -9.06 14.80
C ALA A 110 -2.69 -8.19 16.06
N ALA A 111 -2.18 -8.68 17.19
CA ALA A 111 -2.17 -7.91 18.44
C ALA A 111 -1.32 -6.63 18.34
N ARG A 112 -0.20 -6.71 17.60
CA ARG A 112 0.68 -5.56 17.37
C ARG A 112 0.02 -4.53 16.47
N LEU A 113 -0.60 -4.95 15.37
CA LEU A 113 -1.35 -4.06 14.48
C LEU A 113 -2.58 -3.45 15.17
N ARG A 114 -3.22 -4.20 16.07
CA ARG A 114 -4.35 -3.69 16.86
C ARG A 114 -3.99 -2.46 17.69
N ALA A 115 -2.79 -2.41 18.25
CA ALA A 115 -2.28 -1.26 18.98
C ALA A 115 -2.02 -0.03 18.07
N LEU A 116 -1.67 -0.27 16.79
CA LEU A 116 -1.45 0.78 15.81
C LEU A 116 -2.75 1.45 15.32
N LEU A 117 -3.92 0.86 15.57
CA LEU A 117 -5.21 1.45 15.19
C LEU A 117 -5.55 2.75 15.94
N ASP A 118 -4.86 3.01 17.05
CA ASP A 118 -5.11 4.15 17.94
C ASP A 118 -3.95 5.18 17.98
N VAL A 119 -2.91 4.98 17.16
CA VAL A 119 -1.77 5.92 17.11
C VAL A 119 -2.16 7.27 16.52
N ARG A 120 -1.43 8.32 16.89
CA ARG A 120 -1.70 9.70 16.47
C ARG A 120 -1.42 9.94 14.99
N ASP A 121 -0.35 9.33 14.48
CA ASP A 121 0.04 9.40 13.08
C ASP A 121 -1.05 8.79 12.20
N ASP A 122 -1.56 9.58 11.24
CA ASP A 122 -2.70 9.18 10.41
C ASP A 122 -2.33 8.15 9.35
N TRP A 123 -1.15 8.29 8.73
CA TRP A 123 -0.63 7.31 7.76
C TRP A 123 -0.51 5.92 8.39
N THR A 124 0.26 5.82 9.47
CA THR A 124 0.46 4.55 10.19
C THR A 124 -0.86 3.94 10.62
N ARG A 125 -1.78 4.75 11.16
CA ARG A 125 -3.09 4.28 11.62
C ARG A 125 -3.95 3.73 10.48
N VAL A 126 -4.01 4.42 9.33
CA VAL A 126 -4.81 3.98 8.16
C VAL A 126 -4.22 2.71 7.55
N MET A 127 -2.91 2.66 7.36
CA MET A 127 -2.24 1.49 6.80
C MET A 127 -2.34 0.29 7.76
N ALA A 128 -2.27 0.51 9.07
CA ALA A 128 -2.46 -0.53 10.06
C ALA A 128 -3.91 -1.05 10.07
N ALA A 129 -4.92 -0.19 9.87
CA ALA A 129 -6.30 -0.63 9.74
C ALA A 129 -6.52 -1.53 8.52
N HIS A 130 -5.94 -1.16 7.38
CA HIS A 130 -5.96 -2.00 6.18
C HIS A 130 -5.28 -3.35 6.44
N ALA A 131 -4.02 -3.34 6.89
CA ALA A 131 -3.28 -4.56 7.17
C ALA A 131 -3.99 -5.43 8.22
N TYR A 132 -4.52 -4.85 9.29
CA TYR A 132 -5.24 -5.56 10.34
C TYR A 132 -6.45 -6.32 9.78
N GLN A 133 -7.26 -5.68 8.93
CA GLN A 133 -8.38 -6.34 8.28
C GLN A 133 -7.91 -7.46 7.34
N ARG A 134 -6.83 -7.25 6.59
CA ARG A 134 -6.30 -8.27 5.67
C ARG A 134 -5.79 -9.51 6.39
N ILE A 135 -5.18 -9.35 7.56
CA ILE A 135 -4.62 -10.48 8.33
C ILE A 135 -5.65 -11.17 9.25
N THR A 136 -6.68 -10.45 9.71
CA THR A 136 -7.66 -10.99 10.68
C THR A 136 -9.04 -11.27 10.09
N GLY A 137 -9.41 -10.58 9.00
CA GLY A 137 -10.78 -10.52 8.50
C GLY A 137 -11.71 -9.59 9.29
N ASP A 138 -11.25 -8.92 10.36
CA ASP A 138 -12.07 -7.99 11.15
C ASP A 138 -12.28 -6.66 10.39
N THR A 139 -13.39 -6.59 9.67
CA THR A 139 -13.81 -5.39 8.94
C THR A 139 -14.37 -4.31 9.86
N GLY A 140 -14.89 -4.66 11.03
CA GLY A 140 -15.53 -3.73 11.96
C GLY A 140 -14.53 -2.79 12.61
N ALA A 141 -13.42 -3.35 13.13
CA ALA A 141 -12.34 -2.56 13.70
C ALA A 141 -11.69 -1.63 12.66
N ALA A 142 -11.41 -2.15 11.46
CA ALA A 142 -10.84 -1.36 10.38
C ALA A 142 -11.79 -0.24 9.92
N ALA A 143 -13.07 -0.54 9.71
CA ALA A 143 -14.06 0.46 9.32
C ALA A 143 -14.19 1.58 10.36
N ALA A 144 -14.18 1.25 11.66
CA ALA A 144 -14.23 2.24 12.73
C ALA A 144 -13.01 3.19 12.69
N THR A 145 -11.81 2.66 12.49
CA THR A 145 -10.58 3.45 12.39
C THR A 145 -10.57 4.34 11.14
N LEU A 146 -10.94 3.78 9.98
CA LEU A 146 -10.95 4.48 8.68
C LEU A 146 -12.05 5.56 8.59
N SER A 147 -13.18 5.35 9.27
CA SER A 147 -14.32 6.28 9.26
C SER A 147 -13.90 7.70 9.67
N ARG A 148 -12.95 7.83 10.60
CA ARG A 148 -12.43 9.14 11.04
C ARG A 148 -11.93 9.97 9.86
N GLU A 149 -11.21 9.37 8.92
CA GLU A 149 -10.60 10.09 7.80
C GLU A 149 -11.61 10.58 6.77
N VAL A 150 -12.73 9.86 6.62
CA VAL A 150 -13.84 10.28 5.75
C VAL A 150 -14.51 11.55 6.27
N HIS A 151 -14.70 11.65 7.58
CA HIS A 151 -15.26 12.86 8.20
C HIS A 151 -14.32 14.06 8.02
N GLU A 152 -13.01 13.84 8.13
CA GLU A 152 -12.01 14.87 7.88
C GLU A 152 -12.00 15.36 6.43
N LEU A 153 -12.16 14.45 5.46
CA LEU A 153 -12.33 14.79 4.04
C LEU A 153 -13.56 15.66 3.80
N ALA A 154 -14.70 15.30 4.40
CA ALA A 154 -15.94 16.08 4.27
C ALA A 154 -15.81 17.50 4.84
N LEU A 155 -14.90 17.71 5.80
CA LEU A 155 -14.54 19.02 6.34
C LEU A 155 -13.53 19.81 5.46
N GLY A 156 -13.17 19.28 4.29
CA GLY A 156 -12.26 19.91 3.35
C GLY A 156 -10.78 19.82 3.74
N ARG A 157 -10.43 18.91 4.67
CA ARG A 157 -9.04 18.68 5.04
C ARG A 157 -8.49 17.57 4.14
N TYR A 158 -7.67 17.92 3.16
CA TYR A 158 -7.19 16.99 2.14
C TYR A 158 -5.76 16.55 2.42
N LEU A 159 -5.57 15.24 2.58
CA LEU A 159 -4.27 14.59 2.72
C LEU A 159 -4.29 13.30 1.89
N PRO A 160 -3.16 12.87 1.29
CA PRO A 160 -3.11 11.66 0.47
C PRO A 160 -3.59 10.41 1.22
N VAL A 161 -3.28 10.30 2.52
CA VAL A 161 -3.71 9.17 3.38
C VAL A 161 -5.22 8.98 3.38
N ARG A 162 -5.99 10.05 3.21
CA ARG A 162 -7.45 9.99 3.28
C ARG A 162 -8.07 9.41 2.02
N TRP A 163 -7.39 9.54 0.87
CA TRP A 163 -7.75 8.78 -0.33
C TRP A 163 -7.48 7.29 -0.12
N ALA A 164 -6.36 6.92 0.52
CA ALA A 164 -6.13 5.52 0.88
C ALA A 164 -7.23 5.00 1.82
N ALA A 165 -7.60 5.77 2.84
CA ALA A 165 -8.69 5.40 3.74
C ALA A 165 -10.04 5.21 3.00
N MET A 166 -10.36 6.09 2.05
CA MET A 166 -11.56 5.96 1.21
C MET A 166 -11.53 4.70 0.34
N ARG A 167 -10.37 4.34 -0.25
CA ARG A 167 -10.22 3.11 -1.03
C ARG A 167 -10.47 1.89 -0.16
N TYR A 168 -9.76 1.79 0.95
CA TYR A 168 -9.88 0.66 1.86
C TYR A 168 -11.29 0.54 2.44
N LEU A 169 -11.92 1.65 2.82
CA LEU A 169 -13.29 1.61 3.33
C LEU A 169 -14.29 1.18 2.26
N ALA A 170 -14.13 1.63 1.01
CA ALA A 170 -14.99 1.22 -0.10
C ALA A 170 -14.80 -0.25 -0.51
N GLU A 171 -13.65 -0.87 -0.18
CA GLU A 171 -13.43 -2.32 -0.33
C GLU A 171 -14.16 -3.13 0.74
N LEU A 172 -14.40 -2.57 1.94
CA LEU A 172 -15.13 -3.25 3.02
C LEU A 172 -16.65 -3.35 2.75
N GLY A 173 -17.17 -2.56 1.81
CA GLY A 173 -18.59 -2.48 1.46
C GLY A 173 -19.25 -1.16 1.89
N PRO A 174 -20.59 -1.13 2.02
CA PRO A 174 -21.32 0.07 2.39
C PRO A 174 -20.82 0.68 3.69
N GLY A 175 -20.72 2.01 3.71
CA GLY A 175 -20.34 2.74 4.91
C GLY A 175 -21.40 2.63 6.01
N THR A 176 -20.99 2.84 7.27
CA THR A 176 -21.92 3.11 8.36
C THR A 176 -22.74 4.39 8.08
N PRO A 177 -23.89 4.61 8.72
CA PRO A 177 -24.71 5.81 8.46
C PRO A 177 -23.94 7.14 8.58
N GLY A 178 -22.97 7.24 9.49
CA GLY A 178 -22.10 8.42 9.62
C GLY A 178 -21.17 8.61 8.42
N VAL A 179 -20.51 7.53 7.97
CA VAL A 179 -19.69 7.52 6.76
C VAL A 179 -20.52 7.87 5.53
N GLN A 180 -21.73 7.30 5.41
CA GLN A 180 -22.64 7.63 4.31
C GLN A 180 -23.04 9.11 4.34
N GLY A 181 -23.28 9.70 5.52
CA GLY A 181 -23.52 11.13 5.66
C GLY A 181 -22.36 11.97 5.11
N ALA A 182 -21.13 11.64 5.51
CA ALA A 182 -19.92 12.32 5.02
C ALA A 182 -19.72 12.12 3.51
N ALA A 183 -19.98 10.92 2.98
CA ALA A 183 -19.91 10.63 1.55
C ALA A 183 -20.94 11.45 0.74
N ARG A 184 -22.18 11.59 1.22
CA ARG A 184 -23.18 12.48 0.61
C ARG A 184 -22.70 13.92 0.61
N SER A 185 -22.14 14.41 1.72
CA SER A 185 -21.59 15.77 1.78
C SER A 185 -20.44 16.02 0.79
N LEU A 186 -19.61 15.01 0.50
CA LEU A 186 -18.59 15.11 -0.55
C LEU A 186 -19.24 15.18 -1.94
N LEU A 187 -20.24 14.34 -2.22
CA LEU A 187 -20.93 14.33 -3.50
C LEU A 187 -21.69 15.64 -3.77
N ASP A 188 -22.36 16.17 -2.75
CA ASP A 188 -23.14 17.41 -2.81
C ASP A 188 -22.28 18.68 -2.85
N SER A 189 -20.97 18.57 -2.62
CA SER A 189 -20.08 19.73 -2.63
C SER A 189 -19.84 20.24 -4.05
N ASP A 190 -19.97 21.55 -4.26
CA ASP A 190 -19.53 22.22 -5.50
C ASP A 190 -18.00 22.36 -5.60
N ARG A 191 -17.27 22.01 -4.53
CA ARG A 191 -15.81 22.10 -4.52
C ARG A 191 -15.19 20.96 -5.30
N ARG A 192 -14.07 21.25 -5.95
CA ARG A 192 -13.15 20.22 -6.43
C ARG A 192 -12.36 19.68 -5.24
N HIS A 193 -12.43 18.38 -4.99
CA HIS A 193 -11.67 17.73 -3.93
C HIS A 193 -10.31 17.29 -4.44
N HIS A 194 -9.24 17.83 -3.87
CA HIS A 194 -7.89 17.48 -4.27
C HIS A 194 -6.91 17.84 -3.16
N TRP A 195 -5.82 17.10 -3.05
CA TRP A 195 -4.70 17.49 -2.19
C TRP A 195 -3.52 17.98 -3.05
N ASP A 196 -3.37 17.46 -4.27
CA ASP A 196 -2.38 17.94 -5.24
C ASP A 196 -3.00 19.01 -6.16
N SER A 197 -2.17 19.85 -6.78
CA SER A 197 -2.64 20.94 -7.64
C SER A 197 -2.52 20.60 -9.14
N GLY A 198 -3.11 21.45 -10.00
CA GLY A 198 -3.02 21.27 -11.45
C GLY A 198 -3.90 20.14 -11.99
N TRP A 199 -3.41 19.41 -13.01
CA TRP A 199 -4.23 18.43 -13.73
C TRP A 199 -4.68 17.24 -12.86
N ARG A 200 -3.90 16.88 -11.84
CA ARG A 200 -4.22 15.79 -10.90
C ARG A 200 -5.48 16.05 -10.08
N ALA A 201 -5.80 17.33 -9.83
CA ALA A 201 -6.99 17.71 -9.08
C ALA A 201 -8.30 17.21 -9.72
N PHE A 202 -8.34 17.03 -11.05
CA PHE A 202 -9.51 16.46 -11.73
C PHE A 202 -9.62 14.95 -11.51
N THR A 203 -8.49 14.24 -11.57
CA THR A 203 -8.43 12.79 -11.37
C THR A 203 -8.73 12.44 -9.92
N GLU A 204 -8.15 13.18 -8.96
CA GLU A 204 -8.36 12.99 -7.52
C GLU A 204 -9.81 13.24 -7.11
N ASP A 205 -10.43 14.31 -7.63
CA ASP A 205 -11.84 14.64 -7.37
C ASP A 205 -12.77 13.56 -7.92
N ARG A 206 -12.52 13.11 -9.17
CA ARG A 206 -13.29 12.04 -9.79
C ARG A 206 -13.16 10.74 -9.00
N GLU A 207 -11.95 10.38 -8.61
CA GLU A 207 -11.71 9.20 -7.78
C GLU A 207 -12.46 9.30 -6.47
N LEU A 208 -12.33 10.42 -5.75
CA LEU A 208 -12.96 10.58 -4.45
C LEU A 208 -14.49 10.48 -4.54
N ARG A 209 -15.10 11.10 -5.57
CA ARG A 209 -16.55 11.01 -5.82
C ARG A 209 -16.98 9.60 -6.21
N GLY A 210 -16.16 8.88 -6.98
CA GLY A 210 -16.38 7.47 -7.27
C GLY A 210 -16.36 6.60 -6.01
N LEU A 211 -15.38 6.82 -5.13
CA LEU A 211 -15.28 6.15 -3.84
C LEU A 211 -16.46 6.48 -2.92
N ALA A 212 -16.84 7.75 -2.83
CA ALA A 212 -18.00 8.19 -2.06
C ALA A 212 -19.30 7.54 -2.56
N SER A 213 -19.47 7.41 -3.88
CA SER A 213 -20.63 6.74 -4.46
C SER A 213 -20.68 5.25 -4.08
N ARG A 214 -19.53 4.55 -4.11
CA ARG A 214 -19.46 3.14 -3.68
C ARG A 214 -19.83 2.94 -2.22
N LEU A 215 -19.47 3.88 -1.34
CA LEU A 215 -19.84 3.83 0.08
C LEU A 215 -21.35 3.99 0.34
N LEU A 216 -22.09 4.50 -0.64
CA LEU A 216 -23.55 4.65 -0.59
C LEU A 216 -24.30 3.52 -1.29
N ALA A 217 -23.64 2.80 -2.20
CA ALA A 217 -24.25 1.71 -2.94
C ALA A 217 -24.49 0.52 -2.01
N ASP A 218 -25.73 0.03 -1.98
CA ASP A 218 -26.08 -1.22 -1.31
C ASP A 218 -25.68 -2.39 -2.24
N PRO A 219 -24.88 -3.37 -1.80
CA PRO A 219 -24.54 -4.54 -2.62
C PRO A 219 -25.78 -5.34 -3.08
N GLU A 220 -26.95 -5.11 -2.48
CA GLU A 220 -28.21 -5.77 -2.84
C GLU A 220 -29.13 -4.93 -3.75
N ASP A 221 -28.72 -3.75 -4.25
CA ASP A 221 -29.56 -2.95 -5.15
C ASP A 221 -29.54 -3.50 -6.61
N PRO A 222 -30.66 -4.06 -7.12
CA PRO A 222 -30.73 -4.65 -8.46
C PRO A 222 -30.54 -3.63 -9.60
N ALA A 223 -30.61 -2.32 -9.32
CA ALA A 223 -30.37 -1.29 -10.33
C ALA A 223 -28.91 -1.26 -10.85
N THR A 224 -27.97 -1.82 -10.09
CA THR A 224 -26.54 -1.86 -10.44
C THR A 224 -26.16 -2.99 -11.39
N ASN A 225 -27.07 -3.95 -11.67
CA ASN A 225 -26.76 -5.19 -12.40
C ASN A 225 -27.23 -5.19 -13.87
N HIS A 226 -27.58 -4.03 -14.43
CA HIS A 226 -27.99 -3.90 -15.83
C HIS A 226 -27.16 -2.87 -16.57
N ALA A 227 -25.93 -3.25 -16.89
CA ALA A 227 -25.15 -2.70 -18.00
C ALA A 227 -24.14 -3.77 -18.46
N GLU A 228 -24.66 -4.82 -19.12
CA GLU A 228 -23.90 -5.57 -20.15
C GLU A 228 -24.28 -5.01 -21.52
#